data_AF-A0A2A2L4H1-F1
#
_entry.id   AF-A0A2A2L4H1-F1
#
_cell.length_a   1.000
_cell.length_b   1.000
_cell.length_c   1.000
_cell.angle_alpha   90.00
_cell.angle_beta   90.00
_cell.angle_gamma   90.00
#
_symmetry.space_group_name_H-M   'P 1'
#
loop_
_entity.id
_entity.type
_entity.pdbx_description
1 polymer ?
#
loop_
_entity_poly.entity_id
_entity_poly.type
_entity_poly.pdbx_seq_one_letter_code
_entity_poly.pdbx_strand_id
1 'polypeptide(L)'
;MITICHNSPSSYQPSSLYADMDKGVVVTRCSYNDFAQPTAWRNFELIVENKHFFVNPGWLAELSPFFQDYCFGEDTVGSALIVDDISSAEMLEFLRCIFFCPTRKPLSIANIPLVLRVATRFEMKPVLARCEVFIANAVNTLDRNKLLQITTAVSQYDPNSSNLTILIDRLASIREDELNPTQFSEMPGDVVADIYRHRMRTREKKRKEFGCVM
;
A
#
# COMPACT_ATOMS: atom_id res chain seq x y z
N MET A 1 -31.51 16.35 -20.37
CA MET A 1 -31.87 17.72 -19.95
C MET A 1 -32.42 17.59 -18.54
N ILE A 2 -31.66 18.03 -17.53
CA ILE A 2 -31.99 17.84 -16.11
C ILE A 2 -32.83 19.04 -15.66
N THR A 3 -34.04 18.77 -15.16
CA THR A 3 -34.92 19.79 -14.58
C THR A 3 -34.70 19.83 -13.08
N ILE A 4 -34.22 20.98 -12.57
CA ILE A 4 -34.12 21.27 -11.15
C ILE A 4 -35.43 21.92 -10.72
N CYS A 5 -36.15 21.31 -9.77
CA CYS A 5 -37.28 21.96 -9.09
C CYS A 5 -36.82 22.35 -7.67
N HIS A 6 -36.69 23.67 -7.45
CA HIS A 6 -36.64 24.27 -6.13
C HIS A 6 -38.06 24.40 -5.57
N ASN A 7 -38.30 23.96 -4.34
CA ASN A 7 -39.33 24.52 -3.46
C ASN A 7 -38.89 24.40 -1.99
N SER A 8 -38.91 25.56 -1.33
CA SER A 8 -38.51 25.83 0.07
C SER A 8 -39.63 25.44 1.08
N PRO A 9 -39.55 25.85 2.36
CA PRO A 9 -38.79 25.27 3.47
C PRO A 9 -39.72 24.59 4.49
N SER A 10 -39.36 23.38 4.98
CA SER A 10 -40.11 22.73 6.06
C SER A 10 -39.53 23.13 7.42
N SER A 11 -40.35 23.80 8.22
CA SER A 11 -40.11 24.16 9.62
C SER A 11 -40.21 22.93 10.51
N TYR A 12 -39.07 22.35 10.91
CA TYR A 12 -39.03 21.43 12.04
C TYR A 12 -38.71 22.21 13.32
N GLN A 13 -39.65 22.23 14.26
CA GLN A 13 -39.39 22.67 15.63
C GLN A 13 -38.92 21.46 16.46
N PRO A 14 -37.84 21.59 17.25
CA PRO A 14 -37.43 20.53 18.16
C PRO A 14 -38.18 20.66 19.49
N SER A 15 -39.17 19.80 19.73
CA SER A 15 -39.81 19.67 21.05
C SER A 15 -39.09 18.60 21.87
N SER A 16 -38.52 19.05 22.99
CA SER A 16 -38.38 18.34 24.27
C SER A 16 -37.93 16.88 24.24
N LEU A 17 -36.61 16.66 24.34
CA LEU A 17 -36.00 15.49 24.99
C LEU A 17 -34.67 15.90 25.63
N TYR A 18 -34.71 16.95 26.46
CA TYR A 18 -33.68 17.18 27.47
C TYR A 18 -34.11 16.46 28.75
N ALA A 19 -33.90 15.15 28.76
CA ALA A 19 -33.82 14.40 29.99
C ALA A 19 -33.02 13.13 29.70
N ASP A 20 -31.80 13.14 30.24
CA ASP A 20 -31.13 11.96 30.76
C ASP A 20 -30.64 10.93 29.74
N MET A 21 -29.36 11.05 29.35
CA MET A 21 -28.43 9.93 29.29
C MET A 21 -27.01 10.43 29.01
N ASP A 22 -26.24 10.58 30.08
CA ASP A 22 -24.81 10.38 30.06
C ASP A 22 -24.54 8.92 29.64
N LYS A 23 -24.43 8.69 28.33
CA LYS A 23 -23.89 7.47 27.77
C LYS A 23 -22.67 7.86 26.97
N GLY A 24 -21.52 7.64 27.60
CA GLY A 24 -20.21 7.85 27.00
C GLY A 24 -20.18 7.37 25.55
N VAL A 25 -19.63 8.23 24.70
CA VAL A 25 -19.36 7.89 23.29
C VAL A 25 -18.47 6.66 23.29
N VAL A 26 -19.07 5.48 23.09
CA VAL A 26 -18.31 4.29 22.73
C VAL A 26 -17.86 4.54 21.30
N VAL A 27 -16.61 4.98 21.15
CA VAL A 27 -15.92 4.96 19.87
C VAL A 27 -15.78 3.49 19.49
N THR A 28 -16.79 2.95 18.82
CA THR A 28 -16.71 1.64 18.18
C THR A 28 -15.51 1.72 17.26
N ARG A 29 -14.44 0.98 17.59
CA ARG A 29 -13.25 0.90 16.73
C ARG A 29 -13.74 0.59 15.32
N CYS A 30 -13.40 1.43 14.34
CA CYS A 30 -13.70 1.16 12.94
C CYS A 30 -13.13 -0.23 12.60
N SER A 31 -13.99 -1.24 12.53
CA SER A 31 -13.61 -2.59 12.14
C SER A 31 -13.60 -2.64 10.63
N TYR A 32 -12.43 -2.86 10.04
CA TYR A 32 -12.31 -3.10 8.61
C TYR A 32 -13.10 -4.35 8.20
N ASN A 33 -13.68 -4.32 7.00
CA ASN A 33 -14.40 -5.47 6.45
C ASN A 33 -13.53 -6.74 6.39
N ASP A 34 -14.15 -7.91 6.51
CA ASP A 34 -13.51 -9.22 6.42
C ASP A 34 -13.71 -9.91 5.05
N PHE A 35 -14.57 -9.34 4.20
CA PHE A 35 -14.94 -9.85 2.88
C PHE A 35 -15.49 -11.28 2.89
N ALA A 36 -15.93 -11.79 4.03
CA ALA A 36 -16.30 -13.20 4.18
C ALA A 36 -17.68 -13.56 3.59
N GLN A 37 -18.48 -12.56 3.22
CA GLN A 37 -19.87 -12.75 2.76
C GLN A 37 -20.12 -12.04 1.43
N PRO A 38 -20.79 -12.71 0.47
CA PRO A 38 -21.17 -12.09 -0.78
C PRO A 38 -22.23 -11.01 -0.58
N THR A 39 -22.27 -10.05 -1.50
CA THR A 39 -23.35 -9.07 -1.60
C THR A 39 -23.68 -8.83 -3.07
N ALA A 40 -24.75 -8.09 -3.35
CA ALA A 40 -25.08 -7.68 -4.72
C ALA A 40 -23.92 -6.97 -5.46
N TRP A 41 -23.02 -6.33 -4.71
CA TRP A 41 -21.84 -5.62 -5.23
C TRP A 41 -20.52 -6.37 -5.00
N ARG A 42 -20.56 -7.51 -4.30
CA ARG A 42 -19.41 -8.36 -3.98
C ARG A 42 -19.74 -9.78 -4.40
N ASN A 43 -19.66 -10.00 -5.70
CA ASN A 43 -20.10 -11.22 -6.38
C ASN A 43 -18.96 -11.94 -7.10
N PHE A 44 -17.72 -11.46 -6.97
CA PHE A 44 -16.53 -12.17 -7.41
C PHE A 44 -15.83 -12.83 -6.23
N GLU A 45 -15.49 -14.10 -6.37
CA GLU A 45 -14.95 -14.94 -5.31
C GLU A 45 -13.45 -15.16 -5.51
N LEU A 46 -12.67 -14.80 -4.48
CA LEU A 46 -11.26 -15.15 -4.36
C LEU A 46 -11.15 -16.29 -3.34
N ILE A 47 -10.59 -17.43 -3.76
CA ILE A 47 -10.35 -18.59 -2.90
C ILE A 47 -8.86 -18.59 -2.56
N VAL A 48 -8.54 -18.40 -1.28
CA VAL A 48 -7.15 -18.33 -0.79
C VAL A 48 -7.00 -19.29 0.38
N GLU A 49 -6.14 -20.30 0.22
CA GLU A 49 -6.07 -21.45 1.12
C GLU A 49 -7.46 -22.09 1.29
N ASN A 50 -8.03 -22.06 2.51
CA ASN A 50 -9.38 -22.55 2.81
C ASN A 50 -10.36 -21.41 3.12
N LYS A 51 -10.07 -20.17 2.68
CA LYS A 51 -10.93 -19.00 2.90
C LYS A 51 -11.42 -18.42 1.59
N HIS A 52 -12.63 -17.88 1.66
CA HIS A 52 -13.34 -17.27 0.57
C HIS A 52 -13.48 -15.77 0.84
N PHE A 53 -13.07 -14.95 -0.12
CA PHE A 53 -13.23 -13.50 -0.08
C PHE A 53 -14.10 -13.04 -1.23
N PHE A 54 -15.18 -12.36 -0.91
CA PHE A 54 -16.13 -11.82 -1.88
C PHE A 54 -15.87 -10.34 -2.09
N VAL A 55 -15.56 -9.96 -3.32
CA VAL A 55 -15.13 -8.61 -3.70
C VAL A 55 -15.89 -8.11 -4.91
N ASN A 56 -15.82 -6.79 -5.15
CA ASN A 56 -16.43 -6.18 -6.33
C ASN A 56 -15.50 -6.38 -7.55
N PRO A 57 -15.91 -7.13 -8.59
CA PRO A 57 -15.08 -7.38 -9.77
C PRO A 57 -14.79 -6.10 -10.56
N GLY A 58 -15.77 -5.20 -10.67
CA GLY A 58 -15.58 -3.92 -11.35
C GLY A 58 -14.50 -3.08 -10.67
N TRP A 59 -14.50 -3.03 -9.34
CA TRP A 59 -13.44 -2.31 -8.61
C TRP A 59 -12.06 -2.92 -8.80
N LEU A 60 -11.94 -4.25 -8.85
CA LEU A 60 -10.65 -4.89 -9.15
C LEU A 60 -10.18 -4.61 -10.58
N ALA A 61 -11.08 -4.69 -11.55
CA ALA A 61 -10.76 -4.42 -12.96
C ALA A 61 -10.29 -2.98 -13.18
N GLU A 62 -10.89 -2.00 -12.51
CA GLU A 62 -10.42 -0.61 -12.54
C GLU A 62 -8.99 -0.44 -12.00
N LEU A 63 -8.59 -1.32 -11.07
CA LEU A 63 -7.25 -1.29 -10.49
C LEU A 63 -6.23 -2.09 -11.29
N SER A 64 -6.65 -3.08 -12.09
CA SER A 64 -5.80 -4.14 -12.61
C SER A 64 -6.27 -4.65 -13.99
N PRO A 65 -5.41 -4.57 -15.02
CA PRO A 65 -5.66 -5.22 -16.30
C PRO A 65 -5.85 -6.74 -16.16
N PHE A 66 -5.08 -7.39 -15.29
CA PHE A 66 -5.25 -8.81 -14.99
C PHE A 66 -6.68 -9.13 -14.54
N PHE A 67 -7.24 -8.37 -13.60
CA PHE A 67 -8.61 -8.59 -13.14
C PHE A 67 -9.66 -8.14 -14.15
N GLN A 68 -9.36 -7.17 -15.01
CA GLN A 68 -10.22 -6.81 -16.13
C GLN A 68 -10.42 -8.02 -17.06
N ASP A 69 -9.32 -8.66 -17.47
CA ASP A 69 -9.37 -9.82 -18.35
C ASP A 69 -9.96 -11.05 -17.64
N TYR A 70 -9.61 -11.28 -16.36
CA TYR A 70 -10.10 -12.44 -15.62
C TYR A 70 -11.59 -12.36 -15.24
N CYS A 71 -12.07 -11.18 -14.82
CA CYS A 71 -13.46 -11.06 -14.36
C CYS A 71 -14.45 -10.93 -15.53
N PHE A 72 -14.00 -10.41 -16.68
CA PHE A 72 -14.86 -10.05 -17.81
C PHE A 72 -14.47 -10.72 -19.14
N GLY A 73 -13.44 -11.57 -19.15
CA GLY A 73 -13.06 -12.38 -20.30
C GLY A 73 -14.00 -13.57 -20.49
N GLU A 74 -14.21 -13.96 -21.75
CA GLU A 74 -15.20 -14.97 -22.15
C GLU A 74 -14.98 -16.33 -21.46
N ASP A 75 -13.72 -16.73 -21.25
CA ASP A 75 -13.36 -18.05 -20.72
C ASP A 75 -13.46 -18.16 -19.19
N THR A 76 -13.43 -17.04 -18.47
CA THR A 76 -13.25 -17.01 -17.01
C THR A 76 -14.37 -16.28 -16.27
N VAL A 77 -15.26 -15.59 -17.00
CA VAL A 77 -16.40 -14.89 -16.42
C VAL A 77 -17.23 -15.77 -15.49
N GLY A 78 -17.48 -15.29 -14.28
CA GLY A 78 -18.24 -16.02 -13.25
C GLY A 78 -17.47 -17.13 -12.53
N SER A 79 -16.21 -17.39 -12.89
CA SER A 79 -15.36 -18.34 -12.17
C SER A 79 -14.69 -17.69 -10.96
N ALA A 80 -14.50 -18.47 -9.90
CA ALA A 80 -13.71 -18.04 -8.74
C ALA A 80 -12.21 -18.08 -9.06
N LEU A 81 -11.44 -17.10 -8.56
CA LEU A 81 -9.98 -17.09 -8.68
C LEU A 81 -9.34 -17.79 -7.48
N ILE A 82 -8.56 -18.83 -7.75
CA ILE A 82 -7.76 -19.53 -6.72
C ILE A 82 -6.39 -18.87 -6.63
N VAL A 83 -5.97 -18.51 -5.42
CA VAL A 83 -4.66 -17.92 -5.12
C VAL A 83 -3.94 -18.79 -4.10
N ASP A 84 -2.79 -19.34 -4.48
CA ASP A 84 -2.03 -20.35 -3.73
C ASP A 84 -0.70 -19.83 -3.14
N ASP A 85 -0.22 -18.68 -3.60
CA ASP A 85 1.07 -18.09 -3.22
C ASP A 85 0.96 -16.95 -2.18
N ILE A 86 -0.24 -16.69 -1.67
CA ILE A 86 -0.53 -15.65 -0.67
C ILE A 86 -1.34 -16.28 0.45
N SER A 87 -0.95 -16.04 1.71
CA SER A 87 -1.74 -16.54 2.84
C SER A 87 -3.06 -15.80 2.98
N SER A 88 -4.08 -16.44 3.54
CA SER A 88 -5.39 -15.80 3.71
C SER A 88 -5.36 -14.56 4.62
N ALA A 89 -4.43 -14.50 5.57
CA ALA A 89 -4.23 -13.32 6.43
C ALA A 89 -3.65 -12.13 5.63
N GLU A 90 -2.68 -12.40 4.75
CA GLU A 90 -2.09 -11.41 3.86
C GLU A 90 -3.10 -10.91 2.82
N MET A 91 -3.88 -11.80 2.21
CA MET A 91 -4.93 -11.40 1.28
C MET A 91 -5.93 -10.47 1.96
N LEU A 92 -6.38 -10.82 3.17
CA LEU A 92 -7.30 -9.96 3.93
C LEU A 92 -6.70 -8.58 4.22
N GLU A 93 -5.44 -8.52 4.65
CA GLU A 93 -4.75 -7.25 4.90
C GLU A 93 -4.62 -6.41 3.63
N PHE A 94 -4.30 -7.05 2.49
CA PHE A 94 -4.21 -6.41 1.19
C PHE A 94 -5.56 -5.83 0.74
N LEU A 95 -6.64 -6.63 0.79
CA LEU A 95 -7.98 -6.20 0.44
C LEU A 95 -8.41 -4.97 1.25
N ARG A 96 -8.13 -4.96 2.55
CA ARG A 96 -8.40 -3.80 3.42
C ARG A 96 -7.64 -2.54 3.00
N CYS A 97 -6.47 -2.66 2.38
CA CYS A 97 -5.66 -1.54 1.91
C CYS A 97 -6.07 -0.98 0.54
N ILE A 98 -6.86 -1.73 -0.25
CA ILE A 98 -7.27 -1.32 -1.61
C ILE A 98 -8.77 -1.03 -1.75
N PHE A 99 -9.63 -1.62 -0.91
CA PHE A 99 -11.08 -1.39 -0.92
C PHE A 99 -11.53 -0.35 0.11
N PHE A 100 -12.58 0.41 -0.24
CA PHE A 100 -13.28 1.30 0.67
C PHE A 100 -14.50 0.59 1.27
N CYS A 101 -14.34 -0.04 2.44
CA CYS A 101 -15.43 -0.76 3.11
C CYS A 101 -15.26 -0.79 4.66
N PRO A 102 -15.85 0.14 5.44
CA PRO A 102 -16.39 1.45 5.03
C PRO A 102 -15.28 2.49 4.81
N THR A 103 -14.12 2.29 5.41
CA THR A 103 -12.91 3.06 5.16
C THR A 103 -11.82 2.15 4.63
N ARG A 104 -10.91 2.71 3.84
CA ARG A 104 -9.73 2.00 3.37
C ARG A 104 -8.66 2.06 4.46
N LYS A 105 -8.07 0.91 4.81
CA LYS A 105 -6.95 0.86 5.75
C LYS A 105 -5.78 1.69 5.17
N PRO A 106 -5.19 2.62 5.95
CA PRO A 106 -4.10 3.44 5.45
C PRO A 106 -2.85 2.59 5.19
N LEU A 107 -2.05 3.03 4.23
CA LEU A 107 -0.70 2.49 4.06
C LEU A 107 0.14 2.86 5.27
N SER A 108 0.97 1.92 5.68
CA SER A 108 1.88 2.02 6.82
C SER A 108 3.16 1.26 6.51
N ILE A 109 4.18 1.48 7.32
CA ILE A 109 5.45 0.77 7.14
C ILE A 109 5.30 -0.75 7.30
N ALA A 110 4.34 -1.18 8.13
CA ALA A 110 4.10 -2.60 8.37
C ALA A 110 3.45 -3.30 7.17
N ASN A 111 2.56 -2.63 6.42
CA ASN A 111 1.81 -3.26 5.32
C ASN A 111 2.34 -2.90 3.93
N ILE A 112 3.17 -1.87 3.77
CA ILE A 112 3.67 -1.46 2.46
C ILE A 112 4.42 -2.58 1.70
N PRO A 113 5.25 -3.44 2.32
CA PRO A 113 5.93 -4.51 1.58
C PRO A 113 4.94 -5.53 1.00
N LEU A 114 3.91 -5.87 1.78
CA LEU A 114 2.83 -6.74 1.35
C LEU A 114 2.03 -6.11 0.20
N VAL A 115 1.63 -4.84 0.34
CA VAL A 115 0.84 -4.16 -0.67
C VAL A 115 1.62 -4.03 -1.99
N LEU A 116 2.91 -3.67 -1.94
CA LEU A 116 3.77 -3.65 -3.12
C LEU A 116 3.82 -5.01 -3.81
N ARG A 117 4.16 -6.07 -3.06
CA ARG A 117 4.28 -7.44 -3.59
C ARG A 117 3.01 -7.89 -4.31
N VAL A 118 1.86 -7.77 -3.65
CA VAL A 118 0.59 -8.28 -4.17
C VAL A 118 0.04 -7.38 -5.27
N ALA A 119 0.24 -6.05 -5.18
CA ALA A 119 -0.13 -5.13 -6.25
C ALA A 119 0.70 -5.37 -7.52
N THR A 120 2.00 -5.65 -7.41
CA THR A 120 2.84 -6.03 -8.55
C THR A 120 2.36 -7.34 -9.17
N ARG A 121 2.06 -8.36 -8.34
CA ARG A 121 1.54 -9.66 -8.81
C ARG A 121 0.28 -9.51 -9.67
N PHE A 122 -0.64 -8.65 -9.25
CA PHE A 122 -1.91 -8.42 -9.97
C PHE A 122 -1.88 -7.16 -10.85
N GLU A 123 -0.70 -6.64 -11.20
CA GLU A 123 -0.55 -5.51 -12.13
C GLU A 123 -1.36 -4.24 -11.75
N MET A 124 -1.46 -3.97 -10.45
CA MET A 124 -2.30 -2.89 -9.92
C MET A 124 -1.62 -1.51 -9.95
N LYS A 125 -1.46 -0.91 -11.14
CA LYS A 125 -0.73 0.36 -11.33
C LYS A 125 -1.21 1.51 -10.40
N PRO A 126 -2.52 1.76 -10.20
CA PRO A 126 -2.96 2.82 -9.29
C PRO A 126 -2.61 2.53 -7.81
N VAL A 127 -2.49 1.26 -7.43
CA VAL A 127 -2.07 0.87 -6.07
C VAL A 127 -0.57 1.07 -5.91
N LEU A 128 0.23 0.70 -6.92
CA LEU A 128 1.68 0.93 -6.94
C LEU A 128 1.99 2.43 -6.84
N ALA A 129 1.35 3.28 -7.64
CA ALA A 129 1.52 4.74 -7.57
C ALA A 129 1.21 5.31 -6.17
N ARG A 130 0.21 4.76 -5.47
CA ARG A 130 -0.05 5.15 -4.07
C ARG A 130 1.07 4.72 -3.12
N CYS A 131 1.66 3.55 -3.35
CA CYS A 131 2.80 3.07 -2.58
C CYS A 131 4.01 3.96 -2.80
N GLU A 132 4.27 4.36 -4.05
CA GLU A 132 5.36 5.28 -4.40
C GLU A 132 5.23 6.62 -3.65
N VAL A 133 4.07 7.25 -3.70
CA VAL A 133 3.80 8.52 -3.00
C VAL A 133 3.99 8.36 -1.49
N PHE A 134 3.53 7.24 -0.92
CA PHE A 134 3.73 6.96 0.50
C PHE A 134 5.21 6.86 0.87
N ILE A 135 6.01 6.14 0.07
CA ILE A 135 7.44 5.94 0.31
C ILE A 135 8.21 7.26 0.18
N ALA A 136 7.95 8.02 -0.88
CA ALA A 136 8.58 9.32 -1.09
C ALA A 136 8.34 10.30 0.08
N ASN A 137 7.13 10.27 0.67
CA ASN A 137 6.81 11.09 1.83
C ASN A 137 7.40 10.56 3.14
N ALA A 138 7.52 9.23 3.27
CA ALA A 138 7.99 8.60 4.50
C ALA A 138 9.52 8.59 4.63
N VAL A 139 10.28 8.53 3.52
CA VAL A 139 11.71 8.20 3.49
C VAL A 139 12.59 8.97 4.48
N ASN A 140 12.33 10.26 4.68
CA ASN A 140 13.13 11.10 5.57
C ASN A 140 12.82 10.89 7.07
N THR A 141 11.71 10.24 7.38
CA THR A 141 11.23 9.99 8.75
C THR A 141 11.43 8.55 9.21
N LEU A 142 11.87 7.66 8.31
CA LEU A 142 12.08 6.26 8.62
C LEU A 142 13.30 6.06 9.51
N ASP A 143 13.13 5.20 10.52
CA ASP A 143 14.27 4.59 11.19
C ASP A 143 15.00 3.62 10.25
N ARG A 144 16.22 3.26 10.63
CA ARG A 144 17.12 2.45 9.82
C ARG A 144 16.54 1.09 9.43
N ASN A 145 15.92 0.38 10.38
CA ASN A 145 15.40 -0.97 10.13
C ASN A 145 14.25 -0.93 9.13
N LYS A 146 13.35 0.04 9.30
CA LYS A 146 12.25 0.30 8.37
C LYS A 146 12.74 0.70 6.98
N LEU A 147 13.77 1.53 6.92
CA LEU A 147 14.37 1.96 5.66
C LEU A 147 14.98 0.78 4.91
N LEU A 148 15.69 -0.12 5.60
CA LEU A 148 16.22 -1.36 5.02
C LEU A 148 15.10 -2.27 4.50
N GLN A 149 14.08 -2.52 5.32
CA GLN A 149 12.94 -3.36 4.95
C GLN A 149 12.23 -2.86 3.69
N ILE A 150 11.94 -1.56 3.62
CA ILE A 150 11.27 -0.96 2.46
C ILE A 150 12.18 -1.00 1.24
N THR A 151 13.47 -0.68 1.39
CA THR A 151 14.44 -0.77 0.29
C THR A 151 14.48 -2.17 -0.31
N THR A 152 14.56 -3.20 0.53
CA THR A 152 14.55 -4.60 0.07
C THR A 152 13.25 -4.96 -0.66
N ALA A 153 12.10 -4.51 -0.16
CA ALA A 153 10.82 -4.75 -0.83
C ALA A 153 10.76 -4.06 -2.20
N VAL A 154 11.14 -2.78 -2.26
CA VAL A 154 11.13 -2.01 -3.51
C VAL A 154 12.12 -2.58 -4.51
N SER A 155 13.32 -3.00 -4.08
CA SER A 155 14.29 -3.62 -5.01
C SER A 155 13.80 -4.93 -5.61
N GLN A 156 12.96 -5.68 -4.89
CA GLN A 156 12.42 -6.96 -5.37
C GLN A 156 11.27 -6.76 -6.37
N TYR A 157 10.35 -5.84 -6.08
CA TYR A 157 9.10 -5.72 -6.83
C TYR A 157 9.05 -4.52 -7.77
N ASP A 158 9.98 -3.56 -7.61
CA ASP A 158 10.06 -2.34 -8.40
C ASP A 158 11.51 -1.78 -8.49
N PRO A 159 12.45 -2.58 -9.05
CA PRO A 159 13.89 -2.27 -9.05
C PRO A 159 14.28 -1.03 -9.85
N ASN A 160 13.45 -0.60 -10.81
CA ASN A 160 13.75 0.52 -11.70
C ASN A 160 13.08 1.83 -11.23
N SER A 161 12.46 1.85 -10.05
CA SER A 161 11.76 3.03 -9.56
C SER A 161 12.68 4.13 -9.08
N SER A 162 12.18 5.36 -9.22
CA SER A 162 12.75 6.55 -8.57
C SER A 162 12.80 6.39 -7.05
N ASN A 163 11.83 5.67 -6.45
CA ASN A 163 11.81 5.40 -5.03
C ASN A 163 13.00 4.57 -4.57
N LEU A 164 13.41 3.54 -5.32
CA LEU A 164 14.61 2.79 -4.96
C LEU A 164 15.84 3.70 -4.92
N THR A 165 15.95 4.62 -5.88
CA THR A 165 17.06 5.58 -5.92
C THR A 165 17.06 6.49 -4.69
N ILE A 166 15.89 7.04 -4.30
CA ILE A 166 15.76 7.92 -3.13
C ILE A 166 16.06 7.14 -1.84
N LEU A 167 15.63 5.88 -1.75
CA LEU A 167 15.90 5.00 -0.61
C LEU A 167 17.40 4.69 -0.49
N ILE A 168 18.07 4.37 -1.61
CA ILE A 168 19.52 4.12 -1.66
C ILE A 168 20.30 5.38 -1.27
N ASP A 169 19.93 6.55 -1.77
CA ASP A 169 20.58 7.82 -1.40
C ASP A 169 20.44 8.09 0.11
N ARG A 170 19.24 7.84 0.66
CA ARG A 170 19.01 7.98 2.10
C ARG A 170 19.87 6.99 2.91
N LEU A 171 19.95 5.73 2.51
CA LEU A 171 20.82 4.73 3.15
C LEU A 171 22.30 5.10 3.05
N ALA A 172 22.73 5.59 1.88
CA ALA A 172 24.10 6.02 1.65
C ALA A 172 24.51 7.19 2.57
N SER A 173 23.56 8.05 2.95
CA SER A 173 23.77 9.19 3.86
C SER A 173 23.97 8.81 5.34
N ILE A 174 23.54 7.61 5.77
CA ILE A 174 23.73 7.12 7.14
C ILE A 174 25.22 6.85 7.38
N ARG A 175 25.74 7.21 8.56
CA ARG A 175 27.16 7.06 8.87
C ARG A 175 27.57 5.57 8.98
N GLU A 176 28.82 5.24 8.65
CA GLU A 176 29.32 3.85 8.65
C GLU A 176 29.42 3.24 10.06
N ASP A 177 29.71 4.06 11.07
CA ASP A 177 29.77 3.67 12.49
C ASP A 177 28.40 3.26 13.06
N GLU A 178 27.34 3.60 12.35
CA GLU A 178 25.97 3.27 12.68
C GLU A 178 25.45 2.01 11.97
N LEU A 179 26.21 1.44 11.03
CA LEU A 179 25.75 0.32 10.21
C LEU A 179 26.43 -0.98 10.60
N ASN A 180 25.66 -1.86 11.23
CA ASN A 180 26.16 -3.19 11.58
C ASN A 180 26.27 -4.06 10.31
N PRO A 181 27.38 -4.79 10.10
CA PRO A 181 27.57 -5.69 8.95
C PRO A 181 26.46 -6.73 8.81
N THR A 182 25.87 -7.15 9.94
CA THR A 182 24.77 -8.13 10.02
C THR A 182 23.45 -7.61 9.44
N GLN A 183 23.31 -6.31 9.19
CA GLN A 183 22.09 -5.73 8.61
C GLN A 183 22.12 -5.73 7.08
N PHE A 184 23.32 -5.72 6.48
CA PHE A 184 23.47 -5.81 5.03
C PHE A 184 23.36 -7.25 4.51
N SER A 185 23.51 -8.26 5.36
CA SER A 185 23.28 -9.66 4.97
C SER A 185 21.82 -9.97 4.65
N GLU A 186 20.89 -9.14 5.11
CA GLU A 186 19.44 -9.28 4.83
C GLU A 186 19.02 -8.54 3.55
N MET A 187 19.94 -7.79 2.92
CA MET A 187 19.68 -7.05 1.69
C MET A 187 20.17 -7.82 0.45
N PRO A 188 19.50 -7.65 -0.70
CA PRO A 188 20.01 -8.12 -1.98
C PRO A 188 21.41 -7.52 -2.29
N GLY A 189 22.34 -8.35 -2.78
CA GLY A 189 23.74 -7.95 -2.95
C GLY A 189 23.96 -6.83 -3.99
N ASP A 190 23.08 -6.73 -4.99
CA ASP A 190 23.00 -5.63 -5.94
C ASP A 190 22.66 -4.30 -5.27
N VAL A 191 21.68 -4.29 -4.36
CA VAL A 191 21.31 -3.10 -3.58
C VAL A 191 22.48 -2.66 -2.68
N VAL A 192 23.14 -3.62 -2.02
CA VAL A 192 24.33 -3.34 -1.21
C VAL A 192 25.42 -2.72 -2.08
N ALA A 193 25.70 -3.30 -3.25
CA ALA A 193 26.68 -2.77 -4.18
C ALA A 193 26.35 -1.34 -4.61
N ASP A 194 25.08 -1.03 -4.87
CA ASP A 194 24.64 0.31 -5.27
C ASP A 194 24.78 1.35 -4.15
N ILE A 195 24.50 0.98 -2.90
CA ILE A 195 24.76 1.84 -1.73
C ILE A 195 26.26 2.19 -1.65
N TYR A 196 27.14 1.18 -1.75
CA TYR A 196 28.59 1.41 -1.70
C TYR A 196 29.09 2.23 -2.88
N ARG A 197 28.63 1.94 -4.10
CA ARG A 197 28.95 2.74 -5.30
C ARG A 197 28.54 4.19 -5.12
N HIS A 198 27.35 4.44 -4.59
CA HIS A 198 26.86 5.79 -4.34
C HIS A 198 27.74 6.52 -3.32
N ARG A 199 28.13 5.85 -2.23
CA ARG A 199 29.04 6.42 -1.22
C ARG A 199 30.40 6.78 -1.79
N MET A 200 31.00 5.88 -2.57
CA MET A 200 32.30 6.13 -3.22
C MET A 200 32.23 7.37 -4.11
N ARG A 201 31.20 7.47 -4.97
CA ARG A 201 30.98 8.65 -5.83
C ARG A 201 30.80 9.93 -5.02
N THR A 202 30.04 9.91 -3.93
CA THR A 202 29.83 11.09 -3.07
C THR A 202 31.13 11.52 -2.37
N ARG A 203 31.96 10.57 -1.92
CA ARG A 203 33.28 10.85 -1.33
C ARG A 203 34.25 11.43 -2.35
N GLU A 204 34.27 10.89 -3.57
CA GLU A 204 35.10 11.40 -4.67
C GLU A 204 34.72 12.83 -5.08
N LYS A 205 33.41 13.13 -5.19
CA LYS A 205 32.93 14.48 -5.46
C LYS A 205 33.40 15.46 -4.39
N LYS A 206 33.21 15.13 -3.11
CA LYS A 206 33.71 15.96 -2.00
C LYS A 206 35.23 16.15 -2.08
N ARG A 207 36.00 15.08 -2.35
CA ARG A 207 37.47 15.20 -2.51
C ARG A 207 37.87 16.12 -3.66
N LYS A 208 37.16 16.12 -4.78
CA LYS A 208 37.42 17.03 -5.91
C LYS A 208 37.05 18.48 -5.58
N GLU A 209 35.95 18.69 -4.87
CA GLU A 209 35.53 20.02 -4.41
C GLU A 209 36.50 20.62 -3.39
N PHE A 210 36.97 19.83 -2.42
CA PHE A 210 37.93 20.28 -1.40
C PHE A 210 39.39 20.24 -1.87
N GLY A 211 39.71 19.44 -2.90
CA GLY A 211 41.06 19.32 -3.47
C GLY A 211 41.44 20.44 -4.43
N CYS A 212 40.49 21.27 -4.88
CA CYS A 212 40.75 22.47 -5.67
C CYS A 212 40.94 23.74 -4.83
N VAL A 213 41.08 23.63 -3.50
CA VAL A 213 41.28 24.77 -2.57
C VAL A 213 42.72 24.77 -1.98
N MET A 214 43.70 24.16 -2.65
CA MET A 214 45.13 24.33 -2.33
C MET A 214 45.94 24.73 -3.55
#